data_AF-A0A959X435-F1
#
_entry.id   AF-A0A959X435-F1
#
_cell.length_a   1.000
_cell.length_b   1.000
_cell.length_c   1.000
_cell.angle_alpha   90.00
_cell.angle_beta   90.00
_cell.angle_gamma   90.00
#
_symmetry.space_group_name_H-M   'P 1'
#
loop_
_entity.id
_entity.type
_entity.pdbx_description
1 polymer ?
#
loop_
_entity_poly.entity_id
_entity_poly.type
_entity_poly.pdbx_seq_one_letter_code
_entity_poly.pdbx_strand_id
1 'polypeptide(L)'
;MSASRPRAAAPRRYKRTVRLPVGRSAVRIRLFMVVIGLVLIGTCVRAVQLQGLDADAYAAEAAKKMASTRDLPADRGTISDRNGVVLATTEPAMVVSIDPEIVRTNGADKRWPIGPKKQEEIDAVKDAVADILVRHLAGKREDYIKAIETPDTRYKVVARKVPAATFSAIQADMKLGIDGDGKRQWYGVYGTPDPIRVYPNRTVASNVIGFVDADGAGISGLEYALD
;
A
#
# COMPACT_ATOMS: atom_id res chain seq x y z
N MET A 1 77.64 -20.78 -70.59
CA MET A 1 76.80 -20.60 -69.38
C MET A 1 76.11 -19.25 -69.50
N SER A 2 74.78 -19.28 -69.67
CA SER A 2 73.92 -18.10 -69.72
C SER A 2 73.49 -17.75 -68.30
N ALA A 3 73.77 -16.54 -67.83
CA ALA A 3 73.29 -16.05 -66.53
C ALA A 3 72.35 -14.87 -66.76
N SER A 4 71.11 -15.09 -66.34
CA SER A 4 69.88 -14.30 -66.52
C SER A 4 69.91 -12.93 -65.85
N ARG A 5 69.41 -11.91 -66.56
CA ARG A 5 69.07 -10.59 -65.99
C ARG A 5 67.85 -10.68 -65.05
N PRO A 6 67.79 -9.92 -63.94
CA PRO A 6 66.64 -9.93 -63.05
C PRO A 6 65.43 -9.23 -63.69
N ARG A 7 64.25 -9.81 -63.47
CA ARG A 7 62.95 -9.38 -64.01
C ARG A 7 62.44 -8.18 -63.21
N ALA A 8 62.19 -7.05 -63.88
CA ALA A 8 61.66 -5.84 -63.24
C ALA A 8 60.26 -6.10 -62.65
N ALA A 9 60.04 -5.62 -61.41
CA ALA A 9 58.76 -5.75 -60.71
C ALA A 9 57.68 -4.84 -61.31
N ALA A 10 56.47 -5.37 -61.50
CA ALA A 10 55.34 -4.62 -62.05
C ALA A 10 54.79 -3.57 -61.05
N PRO A 11 54.33 -2.39 -61.52
CA PRO A 11 53.85 -1.34 -60.64
C PRO A 11 52.51 -1.71 -59.98
N ARG A 12 52.40 -1.47 -58.67
CA ARG A 12 51.15 -1.65 -57.90
C ARG A 12 50.11 -0.60 -58.33
N ARG A 13 48.96 -1.06 -58.83
CA ARG A 13 47.83 -0.24 -59.28
C ARG A 13 47.04 0.28 -58.06
N TYR A 14 47.14 1.57 -57.75
CA TYR A 14 46.35 2.18 -56.67
C TYR A 14 44.88 2.30 -57.12
N LYS A 15 43.95 1.64 -56.42
CA LYS A 15 42.50 1.78 -56.69
C LYS A 15 42.07 3.21 -56.31
N ARG A 16 41.59 4.00 -57.28
CA ARG A 16 40.98 5.31 -57.01
C ARG A 16 39.72 5.10 -56.16
N THR A 17 39.76 5.54 -54.91
CA THR A 17 38.57 5.67 -54.07
C THR A 17 37.73 6.83 -54.60
N VAL A 18 36.51 6.55 -55.05
CA VAL A 18 35.55 7.59 -55.46
C VAL A 18 35.14 8.37 -54.20
N ARG A 19 35.61 9.61 -54.07
CA ARG A 19 35.09 10.54 -53.05
C ARG A 19 33.85 11.21 -53.64
N LEU A 20 32.68 10.71 -53.26
CA LEU A 20 31.42 11.40 -53.58
C LEU A 20 31.41 12.75 -52.86
N PRO A 21 31.11 13.87 -53.55
CA PRO A 21 31.04 15.18 -52.91
C PRO A 21 29.87 15.19 -51.92
N VAL A 22 30.18 15.08 -50.63
CA VAL A 22 29.23 15.34 -49.57
C VAL A 22 28.87 16.83 -49.63
N GLY A 23 27.61 17.14 -49.95
CA GLY A 23 27.11 18.52 -50.03
C GLY A 23 27.42 19.32 -48.77
N ARG A 24 27.57 20.65 -48.93
CA ARG A 24 28.05 21.61 -47.90
C ARG A 24 27.56 21.25 -46.48
N SER A 25 28.48 20.81 -45.63
CA SER A 25 28.25 20.38 -44.25
C SER A 25 27.51 21.44 -43.41
N ALA A 26 27.84 22.72 -43.63
CA ALA A 26 27.20 23.85 -42.95
C ALA A 26 25.69 23.95 -43.20
N VAL A 27 25.19 23.53 -44.38
CA VAL A 27 23.75 23.56 -44.69
C VAL A 27 23.02 22.41 -43.98
N ARG A 28 23.64 21.23 -43.93
CA ARG A 28 23.09 20.06 -43.23
C ARG A 28 22.99 20.28 -41.73
N ILE A 29 24.02 20.85 -41.12
CA ILE A 29 24.04 21.17 -39.68
C ILE A 29 22.98 22.23 -39.36
N ARG A 30 22.82 23.26 -40.20
CA ARG A 30 21.80 24.31 -40.01
C ARG A 30 20.38 23.74 -40.12
N LEU A 31 20.13 22.90 -41.13
CA LEU A 31 18.85 22.20 -41.28
C LEU A 31 18.55 21.34 -40.04
N PHE A 32 19.55 20.60 -39.56
CA PHE A 32 19.41 19.77 -38.37
C PHE A 32 19.14 20.59 -37.09
N MET A 33 19.84 21.72 -36.91
CA MET A 33 19.57 22.66 -35.81
C MET A 33 18.16 23.26 -35.88
N VAL A 34 17.68 23.61 -37.07
CA VAL A 34 16.31 24.13 -37.26
C VAL A 34 15.28 23.06 -36.91
N VAL A 35 15.49 21.82 -37.35
CA VAL A 35 14.58 20.71 -37.04
C VAL A 35 14.56 20.44 -35.53
N ILE A 36 15.72 20.39 -34.86
CA ILE A 36 15.78 20.23 -33.40
C ILE A 36 15.12 21.41 -32.69
N GLY A 37 15.35 22.64 -33.14
CA GLY A 37 14.72 23.83 -32.57
C GLY A 37 13.20 23.78 -32.66
N LEU A 38 12.65 23.35 -33.80
CA LEU A 38 11.21 23.15 -33.98
C LEU A 38 10.65 22.07 -33.06
N VAL A 39 11.36 20.96 -32.88
CA VAL A 39 10.95 19.89 -31.94
C VAL A 39 10.92 20.42 -30.51
N LEU A 40 11.96 21.16 -30.08
CA LEU A 40 12.01 21.74 -28.75
C LEU A 40 10.88 22.74 -28.50
N ILE A 41 10.62 23.64 -29.46
CA ILE A 41 9.48 24.58 -29.38
C ILE A 41 8.16 23.82 -29.25
N GLY A 42 7.96 22.76 -30.05
CA GLY A 42 6.78 21.90 -29.95
C GLY A 42 6.61 21.29 -28.56
N THR A 43 7.70 20.80 -27.93
CA THR A 43 7.64 20.27 -26.57
C THR A 43 7.34 21.34 -25.52
N CYS A 44 7.86 22.57 -25.67
CA CYS A 44 7.55 23.68 -24.77
C CYS A 44 6.06 24.07 -24.84
N VAL A 45 5.50 24.16 -26.06
CA VAL A 45 4.07 24.43 -26.24
C VAL A 45 3.23 23.33 -25.59
N ARG A 46 3.59 22.06 -25.78
CA ARG A 46 2.89 20.93 -25.14
C ARG A 46 2.99 20.99 -23.61
N ALA A 47 4.14 21.40 -23.06
CA ALA A 47 4.33 21.56 -21.63
C ALA A 47 3.44 22.68 -21.06
N VAL A 48 3.38 23.84 -21.72
CA VAL A 48 2.49 24.95 -21.33
C VAL A 48 1.02 24.54 -21.40
N GLN A 49 0.63 23.75 -22.40
CA GLN A 49 -0.72 23.20 -22.48
C GLN A 49 -1.04 22.30 -21.27
N LEU A 50 -0.16 21.34 -20.97
CA LEU A 50 -0.38 20.41 -19.84
C LEU A 50 -0.36 21.10 -18.47
N GLN A 51 0.55 22.06 -18.28
CA GLN A 51 0.78 22.70 -16.98
C GLN A 51 -0.03 23.97 -16.75
N GLY A 52 -0.50 24.63 -17.82
CA GLY A 52 -1.20 25.91 -17.74
C GLY A 52 -2.69 25.84 -18.06
N LEU A 53 -3.10 24.99 -19.02
CA LEU A 53 -4.50 24.91 -19.48
C LEU A 53 -5.22 23.68 -18.94
N ASP A 54 -4.53 22.53 -18.89
CA ASP A 54 -5.14 21.25 -18.48
C ASP A 54 -4.77 20.84 -17.04
N ALA A 55 -4.06 21.69 -16.28
CA ALA A 55 -3.50 21.33 -14.98
C ALA A 55 -4.57 20.85 -13.99
N ASP A 56 -5.73 21.52 -13.96
CA ASP A 56 -6.82 21.16 -13.06
C ASP A 56 -7.46 19.82 -13.44
N ALA A 57 -7.56 19.50 -14.73
CA ALA A 57 -8.11 18.24 -15.21
C ALA A 57 -7.18 17.06 -14.86
N TYR A 58 -5.87 17.22 -15.07
CA TYR A 58 -4.89 16.19 -14.68
C TYR A 58 -4.75 16.07 -13.17
N ALA A 59 -4.82 17.17 -12.42
CA ALA A 59 -4.85 17.15 -10.96
C ALA A 59 -6.10 16.42 -10.44
N ALA A 60 -7.27 16.65 -11.04
CA ALA A 60 -8.50 15.95 -10.69
C ALA A 60 -8.43 14.45 -11.03
N GLU A 61 -7.84 14.07 -12.16
CA GLU A 61 -7.65 12.65 -12.51
C GLU A 61 -6.65 11.96 -11.58
N ALA A 62 -5.56 12.64 -11.22
CA ALA A 62 -4.60 12.15 -10.22
C ALA A 62 -5.25 12.01 -8.85
N ALA A 63 -6.05 12.99 -8.41
CA ALA A 63 -6.79 12.93 -7.15
C ALA A 63 -7.77 11.74 -7.14
N LYS A 64 -8.45 11.45 -8.25
CA LYS A 64 -9.30 10.26 -8.37
C LYS A 64 -8.51 8.96 -8.25
N LYS A 65 -7.30 8.88 -8.81
CA LYS A 65 -6.41 7.70 -8.68
C LYS A 65 -5.85 7.53 -7.26
N MET A 66 -5.80 8.60 -6.47
CA MET A 66 -5.39 8.58 -5.06
C MET A 66 -6.56 8.34 -4.10
N ALA A 67 -7.80 8.60 -4.52
CA ALA A 67 -8.98 8.37 -3.71
C ALA A 67 -9.29 6.86 -3.62
N SER A 68 -9.36 6.35 -2.40
CA SER A 68 -9.87 5.01 -2.11
C SER A 68 -11.18 5.15 -1.36
N THR A 69 -12.28 4.72 -1.97
CA THR A 69 -13.57 4.63 -1.29
C THR A 69 -13.55 3.44 -0.36
N ARG A 70 -13.95 3.64 0.89
CA ARG A 70 -14.24 2.58 1.84
C ARG A 70 -15.67 2.77 2.32
N ASP A 71 -16.46 1.70 2.27
CA ASP A 71 -17.80 1.73 2.81
C ASP A 71 -17.69 1.79 4.34
N LEU A 72 -18.30 2.80 4.93
CA LEU A 72 -18.46 2.95 6.37
C LEU A 72 -19.83 2.36 6.71
N PRO A 73 -19.91 1.11 7.22
CA PRO A 73 -21.19 0.52 7.56
C PRO A 73 -21.89 1.38 8.60
N ALA A 74 -23.19 1.58 8.43
CA ALA A 74 -23.99 2.28 9.42
C ALA A 74 -24.14 1.42 10.68
N ASP A 75 -24.16 2.07 11.84
CA ASP A 75 -24.41 1.38 13.11
C ASP A 75 -25.86 0.88 13.16
N ARG A 76 -26.05 -0.41 13.48
CA ARG A 76 -27.38 -0.99 13.64
C ARG A 76 -28.09 -0.42 14.88
N GLY A 77 -29.36 -0.10 14.71
CA GLY A 77 -30.24 0.40 15.78
C GLY A 77 -30.40 -0.55 16.97
N THR A 78 -30.70 0.03 18.13
CA THR A 78 -31.02 -0.72 19.37
C THR A 78 -32.49 -1.14 19.34
N ILE A 79 -32.77 -2.40 19.69
CA ILE A 79 -34.13 -2.91 19.87
C ILE A 79 -34.47 -2.86 21.35
N SER A 80 -35.56 -2.21 21.71
CA SER A 80 -36.06 -2.11 23.09
C SER A 80 -37.52 -2.52 23.18
N ASP A 81 -37.94 -3.03 24.34
CA ASP A 81 -39.34 -3.28 24.67
C ASP A 81 -40.11 -1.95 24.90
N ARG A 82 -41.45 -2.03 25.03
CA ARG A 82 -42.36 -0.94 25.36
C ARG A 82 -41.98 -0.13 26.62
N ASN A 83 -41.23 -0.74 27.53
CA ASN A 83 -40.76 -0.12 28.77
C ASN A 83 -39.34 0.48 28.65
N GLY A 84 -38.75 0.47 27.45
CA GLY A 84 -37.39 0.98 27.20
C GLY A 84 -36.26 0.01 27.58
N VAL A 85 -36.58 -1.23 27.99
CA VAL A 85 -35.58 -2.25 28.30
C VAL A 85 -34.92 -2.73 27.01
N VAL A 86 -33.60 -2.64 26.93
CA VAL A 86 -32.82 -3.07 25.77
C VAL A 86 -32.87 -4.58 25.60
N LEU A 87 -33.26 -5.01 24.41
CA LEU A 87 -33.36 -6.41 24.00
C LEU A 87 -32.23 -6.82 23.05
N ALA A 88 -31.79 -5.91 22.18
CA ALA A 88 -30.63 -6.09 21.31
C ALA A 88 -29.90 -4.76 21.12
N THR A 89 -28.58 -4.77 21.24
CA THR A 89 -27.74 -3.58 21.05
C THR A 89 -26.43 -3.96 20.37
N THR A 90 -25.74 -2.95 19.85
CA THR A 90 -24.49 -3.11 19.11
C THR A 90 -23.35 -2.60 19.97
N GLU A 91 -22.36 -3.45 20.24
CA GLU A 91 -21.15 -3.05 20.95
C GLU A 91 -20.04 -2.72 19.94
N PRO A 92 -19.31 -1.60 20.11
CA PRO A 92 -18.21 -1.24 19.23
C PRO A 92 -17.07 -2.26 19.36
N ALA A 93 -16.74 -2.89 18.24
CA ALA A 93 -15.68 -3.86 18.13
C ALA A 93 -14.95 -3.70 16.80
N MET A 94 -13.75 -4.27 16.72
CA MET A 94 -12.80 -4.09 15.63
C MET A 94 -12.28 -5.45 15.14
N VAL A 95 -12.07 -5.56 13.82
CA VAL A 95 -11.12 -6.52 13.27
C VAL A 95 -9.73 -5.98 13.52
N VAL A 96 -8.90 -6.75 14.22
CA VAL A 96 -7.47 -6.48 14.33
C VAL A 96 -6.77 -7.17 13.17
N SER A 97 -6.07 -6.36 12.40
CA SER A 97 -5.30 -6.77 11.23
C SER A 97 -3.86 -6.29 11.34
N ILE A 98 -2.96 -7.01 10.68
CA ILE A 98 -1.54 -6.70 10.61
C ILE A 98 -1.18 -6.46 9.16
N ASP A 99 -0.29 -5.50 8.92
CA ASP A 99 0.48 -5.35 7.69
C ASP A 99 1.90 -5.91 7.92
N PRO A 100 2.18 -7.16 7.50
CA PRO A 100 3.48 -7.80 7.66
C PRO A 100 4.65 -7.01 7.07
N GLU A 101 4.44 -6.26 5.98
CA GLU A 101 5.48 -5.46 5.37
C GLU A 101 5.87 -4.29 6.30
N ILE A 102 4.87 -3.56 6.82
CA ILE A 102 5.09 -2.42 7.71
C ILE A 102 5.65 -2.85 9.05
N VAL A 103 5.18 -3.97 9.63
CA VAL A 103 5.74 -4.51 10.87
C VAL A 103 7.21 -4.85 10.67
N ARG A 104 7.56 -5.59 9.61
CA ARG A 104 8.94 -6.01 9.35
C ARG A 104 9.90 -4.85 9.06
N THR A 105 9.41 -3.70 8.61
CA THR A 105 10.26 -2.51 8.42
C THR A 105 10.15 -1.51 9.57
N ASN A 106 9.27 -1.75 10.53
CA ASN A 106 8.81 -0.77 11.51
C ASN A 106 8.57 0.62 10.88
N GLY A 107 7.87 0.64 9.74
CA GLY A 107 7.59 1.85 8.97
C GLY A 107 8.78 2.48 8.22
N ALA A 108 9.93 1.81 8.13
CA ALA A 108 11.07 2.31 7.36
C ALA A 108 10.80 2.30 5.85
N ASP A 109 11.16 3.39 5.17
CA ASP A 109 11.12 3.47 3.71
C ASP A 109 12.30 2.69 3.11
N LYS A 110 11.98 1.65 2.32
CA LYS A 110 12.95 0.80 1.63
C LYS A 110 13.81 1.57 0.62
N ARG A 111 13.39 2.77 0.20
CA ARG A 111 14.14 3.61 -0.76
C ARG A 111 15.44 4.15 -0.16
N TRP A 112 15.54 4.24 1.17
CA TRP A 112 16.71 4.76 1.85
C TRP A 112 17.49 3.64 2.58
N PRO A 113 18.84 3.69 2.61
CA PRO A 113 19.61 2.76 3.40
C PRO A 113 19.23 2.87 4.88
N ILE A 114 18.94 1.72 5.48
CA ILE A 114 18.54 1.59 6.88
C ILE A 114 19.79 1.81 7.74
N GLY A 115 19.73 2.79 8.64
CA GLY A 115 20.81 3.05 9.60
C GLY A 115 20.84 1.97 10.71
N PRO A 116 21.98 1.83 11.43
CA PRO A 116 22.16 0.77 12.44
C PRO A 116 21.09 0.82 13.54
N LYS A 117 20.73 2.02 14.02
CA LYS A 117 19.67 2.22 15.03
C LYS A 117 18.29 1.73 14.57
N LYS A 118 17.98 1.85 13.27
CA LYS A 118 16.69 1.43 12.73
C LYS A 118 16.66 -0.08 12.49
N GLN A 119 17.82 -0.69 12.22
CA GLN A 119 17.94 -2.15 12.14
C GLN A 119 17.65 -2.80 13.49
N GLU A 120 18.17 -2.24 14.59
CA GLU A 120 17.84 -2.72 15.95
C GLU A 120 16.33 -2.67 16.24
N GLU A 121 15.63 -1.62 15.79
CA GLU A 121 14.16 -1.56 15.91
C GLU A 121 13.47 -2.66 15.10
N ILE A 122 13.96 -2.92 13.88
CA ILE A 122 13.41 -3.94 12.98
C ILE A 122 13.63 -5.35 13.54
N ASP A 123 14.72 -5.58 14.24
CA ASP A 123 14.99 -6.89 14.85
C ASP A 123 14.08 -7.09 16.08
N ALA A 124 13.83 -6.04 16.86
CA ALA A 124 12.98 -6.09 18.05
C ALA A 124 11.46 -6.02 17.76
N VAL A 125 11.04 -5.42 16.63
CA VAL A 125 9.61 -5.17 16.33
C VAL A 125 8.80 -6.46 16.29
N LYS A 126 9.36 -7.54 15.74
CA LYS A 126 8.64 -8.81 15.59
C LYS A 126 8.22 -9.36 16.94
N ASP A 127 9.17 -9.41 17.87
CA ASP A 127 8.95 -9.94 19.20
C ASP A 127 8.06 -9.00 20.02
N ALA A 128 8.32 -7.69 19.98
CA ALA A 128 7.53 -6.71 20.73
C ALA A 128 6.06 -6.66 20.29
N VAL A 129 5.79 -6.64 18.97
CA VAL A 129 4.42 -6.64 18.45
C VAL A 129 3.72 -7.95 18.78
N ALA A 130 4.40 -9.10 18.66
CA ALA A 130 3.82 -10.38 19.07
C ALA A 130 3.47 -10.41 20.56
N ASP A 131 4.32 -9.89 21.43
CA ASP A 131 4.09 -9.85 22.88
C ASP A 131 2.93 -8.91 23.26
N ILE A 132 2.80 -7.76 22.59
CA ILE A 132 1.65 -6.85 22.76
C ILE A 132 0.35 -7.55 22.35
N LEU A 133 0.36 -8.27 21.23
CA LEU A 133 -0.82 -8.99 20.75
C LEU A 133 -1.21 -10.11 21.72
N VAL A 134 -0.25 -10.90 22.24
CA VAL A 134 -0.53 -11.95 23.24
C VAL A 134 -1.07 -11.39 24.55
N ARG A 135 -0.64 -10.18 24.95
CA ARG A 135 -1.13 -9.54 26.18
C ARG A 135 -2.60 -9.20 26.12
N HIS A 136 -3.09 -8.73 24.97
CA HIS A 136 -4.45 -8.18 24.82
C HIS A 136 -5.40 -9.11 24.07
N LEU A 137 -4.88 -10.01 23.24
CA LEU A 137 -5.66 -10.94 22.43
C LEU A 137 -5.41 -12.38 22.89
N ALA A 138 -6.43 -13.22 22.73
CA ALA A 138 -6.29 -14.65 22.91
C ALA A 138 -5.56 -15.27 21.70
N GLY A 139 -4.53 -16.07 21.96
CA GLY A 139 -3.78 -16.76 20.92
C GLY A 139 -2.41 -17.22 21.39
N LYS A 140 -1.68 -17.90 20.50
CA LYS A 140 -0.29 -18.30 20.75
C LYS A 140 0.64 -17.30 20.09
N ARG A 141 1.77 -17.04 20.76
CA ARG A 141 2.83 -16.16 20.25
C ARG A 141 3.29 -16.57 18.86
N GLU A 142 3.40 -17.87 18.61
CA GLU A 142 3.86 -18.42 17.34
C GLU A 142 2.92 -18.09 16.18
N ASP A 143 1.61 -17.98 16.42
CA ASP A 143 0.63 -17.69 15.38
C ASP A 143 0.73 -16.22 14.93
N TYR A 144 0.99 -15.31 15.86
CA TYR A 144 1.24 -13.90 15.53
C TYR A 144 2.56 -13.71 14.78
N ILE A 145 3.63 -14.43 15.17
CA ILE A 145 4.90 -14.39 14.44
C ILE A 145 4.72 -14.90 13.01
N LYS A 146 4.02 -16.02 12.82
CA LYS A 146 3.70 -16.52 11.47
C LYS A 146 2.90 -15.49 10.66
N ALA A 147 1.97 -14.78 11.29
CA ALA A 147 1.22 -13.73 10.62
C ALA A 147 2.14 -12.59 10.15
N ILE A 148 3.10 -12.15 10.99
CA ILE A 148 4.10 -11.11 10.68
C ILE A 148 5.10 -11.57 9.60
N GLU A 149 5.40 -12.87 9.54
CA GLU A 149 6.36 -13.42 8.58
C GLU A 149 5.74 -13.80 7.23
N THR A 150 4.42 -13.70 7.10
CA THR A 150 3.73 -14.00 5.84
C THR A 150 4.25 -13.04 4.76
N PRO A 151 4.90 -13.54 3.69
CA PRO A 151 5.49 -12.70 2.65
C PRO A 151 4.40 -12.11 1.75
N ASP A 152 4.74 -10.99 1.10
CA ASP A 152 3.96 -10.35 0.03
C ASP A 152 2.47 -10.10 0.34
N THR A 153 2.17 -9.78 1.60
CA THR A 153 0.84 -9.32 2.00
C THR A 153 0.95 -8.07 2.86
N ARG A 154 -0.01 -7.16 2.67
CA ARG A 154 -0.20 -5.94 3.48
C ARG A 154 -1.40 -6.02 4.41
N TYR A 155 -2.14 -7.13 4.34
CA TYR A 155 -3.35 -7.30 5.12
C TYR A 155 -3.48 -8.76 5.57
N LYS A 156 -3.37 -8.96 6.88
CA LYS A 156 -3.60 -10.25 7.52
C LYS A 156 -4.46 -10.04 8.76
N VAL A 157 -5.67 -10.59 8.76
CA VAL A 157 -6.53 -10.58 9.94
C VAL A 157 -5.94 -11.51 11.01
N VAL A 158 -5.83 -11.01 12.24
CA VAL A 158 -5.36 -11.78 13.40
C VAL A 158 -6.46 -12.04 14.42
N ALA A 159 -7.42 -11.14 14.55
CA ALA A 159 -8.58 -11.33 15.41
C ALA A 159 -9.78 -10.56 14.86
N ARG A 160 -10.97 -11.15 14.97
CA ARG A 160 -12.26 -10.50 14.66
C ARG A 160 -13.03 -10.24 15.95
N LYS A 161 -14.02 -9.35 15.90
CA LYS A 161 -14.91 -9.06 17.05
C LYS A 161 -14.12 -8.73 18.33
N VAL A 162 -13.05 -7.93 18.22
CA VAL A 162 -12.26 -7.49 19.37
C VAL A 162 -12.92 -6.23 19.96
N PRO A 163 -13.26 -6.18 21.25
CA PRO A 163 -13.86 -4.99 21.85
C PRO A 163 -13.01 -3.74 21.59
N ALA A 164 -13.65 -2.62 21.24
CA ALA A 164 -12.92 -1.40 20.90
C ALA A 164 -11.97 -0.94 22.02
N ALA A 165 -12.34 -1.13 23.28
CA ALA A 165 -11.49 -0.84 24.43
C ALA A 165 -10.18 -1.66 24.43
N THR A 166 -10.24 -2.93 24.05
CA THR A 166 -9.05 -3.80 23.95
C THR A 166 -8.16 -3.33 22.80
N PHE A 167 -8.75 -2.97 21.66
CA PHE A 167 -8.00 -2.42 20.54
C PHE A 167 -7.35 -1.07 20.87
N SER A 168 -8.02 -0.19 21.61
CA SER A 168 -7.43 1.06 22.11
C SER A 168 -6.24 0.80 23.04
N ALA A 169 -6.29 -0.24 23.88
CA ALA A 169 -5.17 -0.64 24.71
C ALA A 169 -3.97 -1.15 23.88
N ILE A 170 -4.23 -1.96 22.84
CA ILE A 170 -3.21 -2.37 21.87
C ILE A 170 -2.56 -1.16 21.21
N GLN A 171 -3.37 -0.20 20.73
CA GLN A 171 -2.84 1.02 20.12
C GLN A 171 -2.01 1.87 21.09
N ALA A 172 -2.41 1.93 22.36
CA ALA A 172 -1.63 2.62 23.38
C ALA A 172 -0.25 1.97 23.57
N ASP A 173 -0.19 0.64 23.67
CA ASP A 173 1.07 -0.11 23.78
C ASP A 173 1.95 0.04 22.52
N MET A 174 1.34 -0.01 21.34
CA MET A 174 2.04 0.23 20.07
C MET A 174 2.62 1.65 20.01
N LYS A 175 1.89 2.63 20.56
CA LYS A 175 2.33 4.04 20.63
C LYS A 175 3.44 4.27 21.65
N LEU A 176 3.53 3.49 22.73
CA LEU A 176 4.65 3.59 23.68
C LEU A 176 5.99 3.24 23.02
N GLY A 177 5.96 2.32 22.05
CA GLY A 177 7.12 2.03 21.23
C GLY A 177 8.23 1.28 21.96
N ILE A 178 9.44 1.29 21.40
CA ILE A 178 10.58 0.51 21.91
C ILE A 178 11.10 1.01 23.27
N ASP A 179 11.08 2.33 23.46
CA ASP A 179 11.68 3.02 24.62
C ASP A 179 10.65 3.36 25.71
N GLY A 180 9.36 3.10 25.47
CA GLY A 180 8.26 3.49 26.35
C GLY A 180 7.95 4.99 26.39
N ASP A 181 8.68 5.81 25.63
CA ASP A 181 8.54 7.27 25.59
C ASP A 181 7.68 7.79 24.42
N GLY A 182 7.24 6.88 23.55
CA GLY A 182 6.40 7.13 22.39
C GLY A 182 7.04 7.88 21.23
N LYS A 183 8.36 8.06 21.23
CA LYS A 183 9.10 8.65 20.09
C LYS A 183 9.36 7.65 18.98
N ARG A 184 9.54 6.37 19.33
CA ARG A 184 9.85 5.27 18.39
C ARG A 184 8.76 4.22 18.47
N GLN A 185 7.62 4.55 17.87
CA GLN A 185 6.40 3.75 17.92
C GLN A 185 6.55 2.47 17.09
N TRP A 186 5.71 1.50 17.41
CA TRP A 186 5.52 0.32 16.59
C TRP A 186 4.43 0.58 15.54
N TYR A 187 4.66 0.07 14.33
CA TYR A 187 3.73 0.23 13.22
C TYR A 187 3.24 -1.11 12.69
N GLY A 188 2.12 -1.07 11.96
CA GLY A 188 1.63 -2.22 11.20
C GLY A 188 0.49 -3.00 11.84
N VAL A 189 -0.07 -2.55 12.96
CA VAL A 189 -1.33 -3.09 13.51
C VAL A 189 -2.46 -2.09 13.24
N TYR A 190 -3.53 -2.55 12.60
CA TYR A 190 -4.66 -1.74 12.16
C TYR A 190 -5.98 -2.32 12.64
N GLY A 191 -6.95 -1.43 12.84
CA GLY A 191 -8.31 -1.76 13.24
C GLY A 191 -9.31 -1.33 12.17
N THR A 192 -10.18 -2.25 11.77
CA THR A 192 -11.36 -1.94 10.93
C THR A 192 -12.61 -2.20 11.76
N PRO A 193 -13.67 -1.37 11.68
CA PRO A 193 -14.92 -1.62 12.41
C PRO A 193 -15.48 -3.03 12.14
N ASP A 194 -15.82 -3.75 13.21
CA ASP A 194 -16.43 -5.08 13.19
C ASP A 194 -17.38 -5.25 14.39
N PRO A 195 -18.48 -4.47 14.42
CA PRO A 195 -19.37 -4.42 15.58
C PRO A 195 -19.94 -5.79 15.96
N ILE A 196 -20.19 -5.98 17.26
CA ILE A 196 -20.80 -7.20 17.82
C ILE A 196 -22.25 -6.92 18.18
N ARG A 197 -23.15 -7.81 17.77
CA ARG A 197 -24.54 -7.77 18.22
C ARG A 197 -24.68 -8.50 19.56
N VAL A 198 -25.15 -7.79 20.58
CA VAL A 198 -25.33 -8.30 21.94
C VAL A 198 -26.81 -8.34 22.28
N TYR A 199 -27.24 -9.47 22.86
CA TYR A 199 -28.59 -9.70 23.36
C TYR A 199 -28.54 -9.83 24.89
N PRO A 200 -28.73 -8.74 25.66
CA PRO A 200 -28.50 -8.74 27.12
C PRO A 200 -29.33 -9.80 27.86
N ASN A 201 -30.58 -10.00 27.42
CA ASN A 201 -31.50 -10.98 28.01
C ASN A 201 -31.36 -12.39 27.41
N ARG A 202 -30.32 -12.62 26.59
CA ARG A 202 -29.95 -13.91 25.97
C ARG A 202 -31.13 -14.59 25.27
N THR A 203 -31.70 -15.62 25.90
CA THR A 203 -32.74 -16.48 25.33
C THR A 203 -34.14 -15.87 25.41
N VAL A 204 -34.36 -14.83 26.21
CA VAL A 204 -35.68 -14.21 26.35
C VAL A 204 -36.06 -13.56 25.03
N ALA A 205 -37.22 -13.96 24.49
CA ALA A 205 -37.73 -13.50 23.20
C ALA A 205 -36.80 -13.72 22.00
N SER A 206 -35.81 -14.63 22.09
CA SER A 206 -34.85 -14.89 21.00
C SER A 206 -35.53 -15.33 19.70
N ASN A 207 -36.67 -16.04 19.78
CA ASN A 207 -37.44 -16.46 18.62
C ASN A 207 -38.14 -15.29 17.91
N VAL A 208 -38.47 -14.22 18.65
CA VAL A 208 -39.15 -13.02 18.12
C VAL A 208 -38.11 -12.01 17.65
N ILE A 209 -37.08 -11.76 18.45
CA ILE A 209 -35.99 -10.83 18.13
C ILE A 209 -35.15 -11.37 16.98
N GLY A 210 -34.77 -12.66 17.05
CA GLY A 210 -33.87 -13.28 16.10
C GLY A 210 -32.39 -13.04 16.40
N PHE A 211 -31.54 -13.31 15.41
CA PHE A 211 -30.09 -13.21 15.49
C PHE A 211 -29.48 -12.80 14.14
N VAL A 212 -28.19 -12.51 14.18
CA VAL A 212 -27.40 -12.01 13.05
C VAL A 212 -26.32 -13.01 12.66
N ASP A 213 -25.85 -12.93 11.42
CA ASP A 213 -24.70 -13.71 10.96
C ASP A 213 -23.35 -13.06 11.34
N ALA A 214 -22.25 -13.62 10.83
CA ALA A 214 -20.89 -13.14 11.11
C ALA A 214 -20.59 -11.76 10.47
N ASP A 215 -21.29 -11.42 9.39
CA ASP A 215 -21.13 -10.16 8.65
C ASP A 215 -22.12 -9.10 9.13
N GLY A 216 -23.02 -9.50 10.04
CA GLY A 216 -23.96 -8.65 10.73
C GLY A 216 -25.36 -8.72 10.16
N ALA A 217 -25.62 -9.39 9.02
CA ALA A 217 -26.96 -9.43 8.42
C ALA A 217 -27.96 -10.14 9.35
N GLY A 218 -29.16 -9.57 9.48
CA GLY A 218 -30.24 -10.19 10.24
C GLY A 218 -30.73 -11.43 9.50
N ILE A 219 -30.83 -12.58 10.17
CA ILE A 219 -31.20 -13.86 9.51
C ILE A 219 -32.44 -14.53 10.10
N SER A 220 -32.99 -13.98 11.19
CA SER A 220 -34.26 -14.44 11.75
C SER A 220 -34.99 -13.33 12.51
N GLY A 221 -36.27 -13.58 12.81
CA GLY A 221 -37.07 -12.74 13.68
C GLY A 221 -37.18 -11.29 13.21
N LEU A 222 -37.23 -10.38 14.18
CA LEU A 222 -37.30 -8.94 13.98
C LEU A 222 -36.00 -8.38 13.37
N GLU A 223 -34.85 -8.98 13.65
CA GLU A 223 -33.57 -8.61 13.03
C GLU A 223 -33.62 -8.79 11.51
N TYR A 224 -34.20 -9.88 11.00
CA TYR A 224 -34.38 -10.08 9.55
C TYR A 224 -35.46 -9.15 8.96
N ALA A 225 -36.53 -8.88 9.71
CA ALA A 225 -37.63 -8.07 9.22
C ALA A 225 -37.31 -6.57 9.12
N LEU A 226 -36.28 -6.10 9.83
CA LEU A 226 -35.87 -4.69 9.90
C LEU A 226 -34.50 -4.40 9.27
N ASP A 227 -33.90 -5.38 8.58
CA ASP A 227 -32.58 -5.26 7.93
C ASP A 227 -32.64 -4.45 6.62
#